data_AF-A0A511D7L8-F1
#
_entry.id   AF-A0A511D7L8-F1
#
_cell.length_a   1.000
_cell.length_b   1.000
_cell.length_c   1.000
_cell.angle_alpha   90.00
_cell.angle_beta   90.00
_cell.angle_gamma   90.00
#
_symmetry.space_group_name_H-M   'P 1'
#
loop_
_entity.id
_entity.type
_entity.pdbx_description
1 polymer ?
#
loop_
_entity_poly.entity_id
_entity_poly.type
_entity_poly.pdbx_seq_one_letter_code
_entity_poly.pdbx_strand_id
1 'polypeptide(L)'
;MSAQPGPPLPNKFPQATDLVAAHSAASARFTAVSMVQTVLIYVVTPLVVCLVVALMVMAPRMARRPRYRVGQPWTYEPLFWTANPEGAGLPPAPEEDTVTGEPGGARGSW
;
A
#
# COMPACT_ATOMS: atom_id res chain seq x y z
N MET A 1 -15.19 -58.47 61.78
CA MET A 1 -16.15 -57.35 61.93
C MET A 1 -15.61 -56.21 61.08
N SER A 2 -15.91 -56.23 59.77
CA SER A 2 -15.27 -55.34 58.79
C SER A 2 -16.14 -54.11 58.57
N ALA A 3 -15.66 -52.94 58.99
CA ALA A 3 -16.36 -51.67 58.78
C ALA A 3 -16.23 -51.24 57.31
N GLN A 4 -17.37 -51.08 56.63
CA GLN A 4 -17.43 -50.57 55.27
C GLN A 4 -17.25 -49.04 55.29
N PRO A 5 -16.35 -48.45 54.46
CA PRO A 5 -16.24 -47.00 54.35
C PRO A 5 -17.50 -46.43 53.67
N GLY A 6 -18.08 -45.39 54.28
CA GLY A 6 -19.27 -44.70 53.77
C GLY A 6 -19.05 -44.02 52.42
N PRO A 7 -20.12 -43.74 51.67
CA PRO A 7 -20.03 -43.16 50.33
C PRO A 7 -19.39 -41.76 50.37
N PRO A 8 -18.52 -41.42 49.39
CA PRO A 8 -17.87 -40.12 49.35
C PRO A 8 -18.92 -39.03 49.17
N LEU A 9 -18.76 -37.94 49.94
CA LEU A 9 -19.64 -36.78 49.87
C LEU A 9 -19.62 -36.18 48.46
N PRO A 10 -20.77 -35.69 47.95
CA PRO A 10 -20.81 -35.04 46.65
C PRO A 10 -19.93 -33.79 46.67
N ASN A 11 -18.93 -33.77 45.79
CA ASN A 11 -18.01 -32.65 45.61
C ASN A 11 -18.82 -31.43 45.12
N LYS A 12 -19.08 -30.47 46.03
CA LYS A 12 -19.79 -29.22 45.74
C LYS A 12 -18.92 -28.15 45.07
N PHE A 13 -17.70 -28.49 44.68
CA PHE A 13 -16.76 -27.55 44.09
C PHE A 13 -16.86 -27.63 42.56
N PRO A 14 -17.15 -26.52 41.86
CA PRO A 14 -17.13 -26.51 40.41
C PRO A 14 -15.75 -26.94 39.91
N GLN A 15 -15.70 -27.85 38.94
CA GLN A 15 -14.44 -28.33 38.39
C GLN A 15 -13.75 -27.18 37.66
N ALA A 16 -12.40 -27.16 37.66
CA ALA A 16 -11.63 -26.10 36.99
C ALA A 16 -12.00 -25.96 35.50
N THR A 17 -12.41 -27.05 34.86
CA THR A 17 -12.90 -27.08 33.48
C THR A 17 -14.20 -26.31 33.27
N ASP A 18 -15.12 -26.36 34.26
CA ASP A 18 -16.41 -25.67 34.18
C ASP A 18 -16.22 -24.15 34.29
N LEU A 19 -15.22 -23.72 35.07
CA LEU A 19 -14.83 -22.33 35.21
C LEU A 19 -14.16 -21.79 33.93
N VAL A 20 -13.34 -22.60 33.24
CA VAL A 20 -12.68 -22.23 31.97
C VAL A 20 -13.71 -22.18 30.82
N ALA A 21 -14.64 -23.14 30.76
CA ALA A 21 -15.73 -23.12 29.78
C ALA A 21 -16.69 -21.94 30.00
N ALA A 22 -16.99 -21.61 31.27
CA ALA A 22 -17.77 -20.43 31.63
C ALA A 22 -17.04 -19.12 31.29
N HIS A 23 -15.73 -19.03 31.50
CA HIS A 23 -14.92 -17.88 31.06
C HIS A 23 -14.93 -17.73 29.53
N SER A 24 -14.81 -18.83 28.78
CA SER A 24 -14.82 -18.85 27.31
C SER A 24 -16.18 -18.43 26.74
N ALA A 25 -17.28 -18.88 27.36
CA ALA A 25 -18.64 -18.53 26.96
C ALA A 25 -19.08 -17.13 27.45
N ALA A 26 -18.56 -16.65 28.58
CA ALA A 26 -18.80 -15.29 29.07
C ALA A 26 -18.07 -14.24 28.22
N SER A 27 -16.84 -14.54 27.75
CA SER A 27 -16.14 -13.72 26.75
C SER A 27 -16.90 -13.59 25.44
N ALA A 28 -17.72 -14.58 25.07
CA ALA A 28 -18.54 -14.51 23.86
C ALA A 28 -19.81 -13.64 24.01
N ARG A 29 -20.23 -13.29 25.24
CA ARG A 29 -21.54 -12.67 25.50
C ARG A 29 -21.50 -11.26 26.09
N PHE A 30 -20.35 -10.76 26.56
CA PHE A 30 -20.28 -9.54 27.40
C PHE A 30 -19.51 -8.34 26.85
N THR A 31 -19.53 -8.05 25.54
CA THR A 31 -19.21 -6.67 25.11
C THR A 31 -19.86 -6.33 23.78
N ALA A 32 -20.82 -5.39 23.83
CA ALA A 32 -21.44 -4.82 22.63
C ALA A 32 -20.42 -4.17 21.67
N VAL A 33 -19.20 -3.88 22.15
CA VAL A 33 -17.98 -3.63 21.36
C VAL A 33 -16.79 -4.21 22.12
N SER A 34 -16.09 -5.20 21.54
CA SER A 34 -14.87 -5.74 22.16
C SER A 34 -13.65 -4.83 21.91
N MET A 35 -12.67 -4.83 22.82
CA MET A 35 -11.43 -4.05 22.63
C MET A 35 -10.72 -4.40 21.29
N VAL A 36 -10.73 -5.68 20.92
CA VAL A 36 -10.20 -6.16 19.63
C VAL A 36 -10.94 -5.53 18.46
N GLN A 37 -12.27 -5.43 18.55
CA GLN A 37 -13.09 -4.78 17.53
C GLN A 37 -12.78 -3.29 17.42
N THR A 38 -12.58 -2.58 18.54
CA THR A 38 -12.13 -1.18 18.54
C THR A 38 -10.79 -1.02 17.83
N VAL A 39 -9.80 -1.87 18.13
CA VAL A 39 -8.49 -1.83 17.47
C VAL A 39 -8.60 -2.12 15.97
N LEU A 40 -9.39 -3.13 15.58
CA LEU A 40 -9.65 -3.41 14.16
C LEU A 40 -10.22 -2.18 13.45
N ILE A 41 -11.22 -1.54 14.04
CA ILE A 41 -11.87 -0.40 13.40
C ILE A 41 -10.93 0.81 13.33
N TYR A 42 -10.27 1.18 14.43
CA TYR A 42 -9.48 2.42 14.50
C TYR A 42 -8.05 2.30 14.00
N VAL A 43 -7.49 1.09 13.91
CA VAL A 43 -6.12 0.88 13.43
C VAL A 43 -6.10 0.16 12.10
N VAL A 44 -6.85 -0.94 11.95
CA VAL A 44 -6.80 -1.73 10.72
C VAL A 44 -7.50 -1.00 9.58
N THR A 45 -8.68 -0.41 9.80
CA THR A 45 -9.40 0.36 8.76
C THR A 45 -8.55 1.47 8.12
N PRO A 46 -7.94 2.41 8.88
CA PRO A 46 -7.12 3.44 8.25
C PRO A 46 -5.89 2.86 7.55
N LEU A 47 -5.29 1.80 8.10
CA LEU A 47 -4.14 1.15 7.50
C LEU A 47 -4.49 0.48 6.16
N VAL A 48 -5.66 -0.15 6.07
CA VAL A 48 -6.23 -0.69 4.83
C VAL A 48 -6.48 0.42 3.82
N VAL A 49 -7.09 1.54 4.23
CA VAL A 49 -7.33 2.69 3.34
C VAL A 49 -6.00 3.23 2.79
N CYS A 50 -5.00 3.45 3.65
CA CYS A 50 -3.67 3.89 3.24
C CYS A 50 -3.01 2.89 2.28
N LEU A 51 -3.12 1.59 2.53
CA LEU A 51 -2.59 0.56 1.62
C LEU A 51 -3.29 0.58 0.27
N VAL A 52 -4.62 0.70 0.23
CA VAL A 52 -5.39 0.79 -1.01
C VAL A 52 -4.94 2.01 -1.82
N VAL A 53 -4.83 3.18 -1.18
CA VAL A 53 -4.36 4.41 -1.84
C VAL A 53 -2.92 4.23 -2.33
N ALA A 54 -2.02 3.71 -1.49
CA ALA A 54 -0.63 3.49 -1.86
C ALA A 54 -0.50 2.52 -3.04
N LEU A 55 -1.25 1.42 -3.03
CA LEU A 55 -1.29 0.46 -4.13
C LEU A 55 -1.85 1.09 -5.39
N MET A 56 -2.91 1.89 -5.30
CA MET A 56 -3.50 2.57 -6.46
C MET A 56 -2.54 3.58 -7.08
N VAL A 57 -1.71 4.26 -6.27
CA VAL A 57 -0.66 5.17 -6.75
C VAL A 57 0.54 4.41 -7.32
N MET A 58 0.92 3.30 -6.69
CA MET A 58 2.08 2.51 -7.08
C MET A 58 1.81 1.58 -8.27
N ALA A 59 0.57 1.12 -8.45
CA ALA A 59 0.15 0.26 -9.55
C ALA A 59 0.53 0.80 -10.93
N PRO A 60 0.20 2.05 -11.30
CA PRO A 60 0.63 2.59 -12.58
C PRO A 60 2.14 2.75 -12.66
N ARG A 61 2.84 2.99 -11.53
CA ARG A 61 4.31 3.08 -11.48
C ARG A 61 4.99 1.74 -11.74
N MET A 62 4.45 0.63 -11.23
CA MET A 62 4.95 -0.72 -11.53
C MET A 62 4.69 -1.11 -13.00
N ALA A 63 3.60 -0.61 -13.59
CA ALA A 63 3.29 -0.80 -15.00
C ALA A 63 3.98 0.21 -15.95
N ARG A 64 4.82 1.13 -15.43
CA ARG A 64 5.48 2.14 -16.29
C ARG A 64 6.40 1.46 -17.29
N ARG A 65 6.38 1.97 -18.52
CA ARG A 65 7.28 1.53 -19.60
C ARG A 65 8.74 1.53 -19.10
N PRO A 66 9.49 0.46 -19.40
CA PRO A 66 10.90 0.37 -19.03
C PRO A 66 11.66 1.58 -19.57
N ARG A 67 12.58 2.12 -18.78
CA ARG A 67 13.40 3.25 -19.23
C ARG A 67 14.30 2.80 -20.38
N TYR A 68 14.40 3.62 -21.42
CA TYR A 68 15.33 3.38 -22.53
C TYR A 68 16.74 3.13 -21.98
N ARG A 69 17.39 2.07 -22.47
CA ARG A 69 18.77 1.73 -22.13
C ARG A 69 19.65 2.00 -23.34
N VAL A 70 20.82 2.57 -23.08
CA VAL A 70 21.82 2.85 -24.12
C VAL A 70 22.23 1.50 -24.76
N GLY A 71 22.16 1.41 -26.09
CA GLY A 71 22.40 0.16 -26.84
C GLY A 71 21.16 -0.65 -27.20
N GLN A 72 19.97 -0.31 -26.67
CA GLN A 72 18.70 -0.84 -27.19
C GLN A 72 18.24 -0.02 -28.40
N PRO A 73 17.52 -0.61 -29.37
CA PRO A 73 16.93 0.16 -30.46
C PRO A 73 15.87 1.12 -29.92
N TRP A 74 15.84 2.34 -30.44
CA TRP A 74 14.87 3.36 -30.05
C TRP A 74 13.47 3.00 -30.59
N THR A 75 12.58 2.53 -29.71
CA THR A 75 11.21 2.11 -30.07
C THR A 75 10.14 3.18 -29.76
N TYR A 76 10.56 4.36 -29.31
CA TYR A 76 9.65 5.46 -29.00
C TYR A 76 9.40 6.33 -30.23
N GLU A 77 8.28 7.04 -30.24
CA GLU A 77 8.00 8.04 -31.25
C GLU A 77 9.07 9.14 -31.24
N PRO A 78 9.47 9.68 -32.41
CA PRO A 78 10.40 10.80 -32.47
C PRO A 78 9.89 11.97 -31.64
N LEU A 79 10.72 12.46 -30.71
CA LEU A 79 10.35 13.52 -29.79
C LEU A 79 11.32 14.68 -29.97
N PHE A 80 10.77 15.88 -30.21
CA PHE A 80 11.51 17.12 -30.25
C PHE A 80 11.21 17.92 -28.97
N TRP A 81 12.24 18.21 -28.18
CA TRP A 81 12.11 19.10 -27.04
C TRP A 81 12.50 20.50 -27.48
N THR A 82 11.51 21.39 -27.53
CA THR A 82 11.76 22.83 -27.68
C THR A 82 12.10 23.41 -26.30
N ALA A 83 12.94 24.45 -26.28
CA ALA A 83 13.13 25.21 -25.05
C ALA A 83 11.86 26.03 -24.78
N ASN A 84 11.46 26.12 -23.51
CA ASN A 84 10.43 27.08 -23.10
C ASN A 84 11.03 28.50 -23.16
N PRO A 85 10.57 29.39 -24.06
CA PRO A 85 11.24 30.68 -24.30
C PRO A 85 11.28 31.58 -23.06
N GLU A 86 10.19 31.59 -22.28
CA GLU A 86 10.08 32.38 -21.03
C GLU A 86 11.07 31.91 -19.95
N GLY A 87 11.32 30.60 -19.85
CA GLY A 87 12.24 30.03 -18.85
C GLY A 87 13.69 30.02 -19.31
N ALA A 88 13.93 30.10 -20.62
CA ALA A 88 15.27 30.09 -21.22
C ALA A 88 15.87 31.50 -21.38
N GLY A 89 15.10 32.55 -21.07
CA GLY A 89 15.53 33.93 -21.29
C GLY A 89 15.74 34.26 -22.78
N LEU A 90 15.09 33.50 -23.67
CA LEU A 90 15.10 33.80 -25.10
C LEU A 90 14.05 34.89 -25.41
N PRO A 91 14.31 35.74 -26.41
CA PRO A 91 13.28 36.61 -26.95
C PRO A 91 12.03 35.80 -27.36
N PRO A 92 10.81 36.38 -27.26
CA PRO A 92 9.62 35.75 -27.80
C PRO A 92 9.83 35.35 -29.26
N ALA A 93 9.37 34.15 -29.65
CA ALA A 93 9.47 33.71 -31.04
C ALA A 93 8.71 34.70 -31.95
N PRO A 94 9.30 35.15 -33.07
CA PRO A 94 8.60 35.96 -34.07
C PRO A 94 7.37 35.24 -34.61
N GLU A 95 6.27 35.96 -34.89
CA GLU A 95 5.01 35.38 -35.42
C GLU A 95 5.12 34.85 -36.87
N GLU A 96 6.22 35.13 -37.58
CA GLU A 96 6.51 34.59 -38.92
C GLU A 96 7.96 34.06 -38.99
N ASP A 97 8.11 32.74 -39.05
CA ASP A 97 9.40 32.04 -39.14
C ASP A 97 9.99 32.13 -40.54
N THR A 98 10.74 33.21 -40.82
CA THR A 98 11.73 33.18 -41.92
C THR A 98 13.12 32.98 -41.30
N VAL A 99 13.55 31.72 -41.22
CA VAL A 99 14.89 31.35 -40.75
C VAL A 99 15.92 31.92 -41.72
N THR A 100 16.51 33.06 -41.37
CA THR A 100 17.52 33.78 -42.15
C THR A 100 18.90 33.51 -41.56
N GLY A 101 19.37 32.28 -41.74
CA GLY A 101 20.71 31.87 -41.32
C GLY A 101 21.13 30.60 -42.04
N GLU A 102 22.36 30.54 -42.50
CA GLU A 102 22.94 29.35 -43.12
C GLU A 102 23.08 28.26 -42.04
N PRO A 103 22.39 27.11 -42.14
CA PRO A 103 22.41 26.11 -41.08
C PRO A 103 23.81 25.48 -40.95
N GLY A 104 24.45 25.65 -39.79
CA GLY A 104 25.65 24.91 -39.42
C GLY A 104 25.31 23.50 -38.93
N GLY A 105 26.27 22.56 -39.04
CA GLY A 105 26.09 21.17 -38.57
C GLY A 105 27.33 20.65 -37.85
N ALA A 106 27.12 19.93 -36.74
CA ALA A 106 28.15 19.18 -36.03
C ALA A 106 27.71 17.72 -35.88
N ARG A 107 28.62 16.77 -36.11
CA ARG A 107 28.36 15.33 -35.96
C ARG A 107 29.51 14.64 -35.24
N GLY A 108 29.19 13.67 -34.40
CA GLY A 108 30.15 12.79 -33.73
C GLY A 108 29.59 11.37 -33.69
N SER A 109 30.46 10.39 -33.88
CA SER A 109 30.15 8.98 -33.65
C SER A 109 30.63 8.60 -32.24
N TRP A 110 29.73 8.06 -31.43
CA TRP A 110 30.00 7.54 -30.09
C TRP A 110 30.08 6.01 -30.15
#